data_AF-A0A1H9AKX3-F1
#
_entry.id   AF-A0A1H9AKX3-F1
#
_cell.length_a   1.000
_cell.length_b   1.000
_cell.length_c   1.000
_cell.angle_alpha   90.00
_cell.angle_beta   90.00
_cell.angle_gamma   90.00
#
_symmetry.space_group_name_H-M   'P 1'
#
loop_
_entity.id
_entity.type
_entity.pdbx_description
1 polymer ?
#
loop_
_entity_poly.entity_id
_entity_poly.type
_entity_poly.pdbx_seq_one_letter_code
_entity_poly.pdbx_strand_id
1 'polypeptide(L)'
;MTTKADIVRNIASILGVEAPKMSTGSTEPREIFEIVNERLGLGLDRRLTKPDMARQIVEAAGLTWNAHHESNGGTVTKVGLEAVMRAVEHFVG
;
A
#
# COMPACT_ATOMS: atom_id res chain seq x y z
N MET A 1 -4.70 -14.27 13.01
CA MET A 1 -5.33 -13.11 12.32
C MET A 1 -4.22 -12.22 11.81
N THR A 2 -4.21 -11.86 10.53
CA THR A 2 -3.20 -10.94 9.95
C THR A 2 -3.51 -9.49 10.32
N THR A 3 -2.54 -8.75 10.83
CA THR A 3 -2.65 -7.33 11.18
C THR A 3 -2.21 -6.43 10.03
N LYS A 4 -2.51 -5.12 10.10
CA LYS A 4 -1.97 -4.14 9.13
C LYS A 4 -0.44 -4.14 9.09
N ALA A 5 0.19 -4.28 10.26
CA ALA A 5 1.64 -4.31 10.38
C ALA A 5 2.24 -5.56 9.70
N ASP A 6 1.57 -6.71 9.78
CA ASP A 6 1.98 -7.91 9.04
C ASP A 6 1.92 -7.67 7.53
N ILE A 7 0.84 -7.04 7.04
CA ILE A 7 0.70 -6.76 5.59
C ILE A 7 1.79 -5.80 5.11
N VAL A 8 2.08 -4.73 5.86
CA VAL A 8 3.17 -3.79 5.53
C VAL A 8 4.52 -4.51 5.48
N ARG A 9 4.79 -5.41 6.44
CA ARG A 9 6.02 -6.23 6.44
C ARG A 9 6.07 -7.15 5.23
N ASN A 10 4.96 -7.77 4.85
CA ASN A 10 4.92 -8.66 3.69
C ASN A 10 5.17 -7.90 2.40
N ILE A 11 4.55 -6.72 2.21
CA ILE A 11 4.81 -5.86 1.05
C ILE A 11 6.31 -5.52 0.95
N ALA A 12 6.90 -5.06 2.05
CA ALA A 12 8.32 -4.73 2.09
C ALA A 12 9.21 -5.95 1.78
N SER A 13 8.86 -7.12 2.32
CA SER A 13 9.55 -8.38 2.03
C SER A 13 9.48 -8.78 0.56
N ILE A 14 8.32 -8.62 -0.10
CA ILE A 14 8.15 -8.91 -1.54
C ILE A 14 9.04 -7.98 -2.38
N LEU A 15 9.17 -6.72 -1.97
CA LEU A 15 10.01 -5.71 -2.63
C LEU A 15 11.51 -5.79 -2.24
N GLY A 16 11.89 -6.75 -1.39
CA GLY A 16 13.27 -6.92 -0.92
C GLY A 16 13.82 -5.70 -0.17
N VAL A 17 13.00 -5.06 0.67
CA VAL A 17 13.39 -3.91 1.50
C VAL A 17 13.00 -4.09 2.97
N GLU A 18 13.57 -3.25 3.82
CA GLU A 18 13.14 -3.17 5.22
C GLU A 18 11.75 -2.52 5.32
N ALA A 19 10.91 -3.06 6.20
CA ALA A 19 9.57 -2.55 6.41
C ALA A 19 9.61 -1.23 7.21
N PRO A 20 8.89 -0.18 6.76
CA PRO A 20 8.81 1.06 7.50
C PRO A 20 8.12 0.85 8.85
N LYS A 21 8.49 1.67 9.83
CA LYS A 21 7.90 1.62 11.17
C LYS A 21 6.45 2.09 11.12
N MET A 22 5.54 1.33 11.73
CA MET A 22 4.14 1.73 11.87
C MET A 22 4.01 3.05 12.63
N SER A 23 3.03 3.87 12.22
CA SER A 23 2.71 5.13 12.90
C SER A 23 2.05 4.89 14.27
N THR A 24 1.94 5.95 15.07
CA THR A 24 1.09 5.99 16.26
C THR A 24 -0.34 5.55 15.90
N GLY A 25 -0.96 4.74 16.75
CA GLY A 25 -2.32 4.23 16.52
C GLY A 25 -2.44 3.11 15.49
N SER A 26 -1.37 2.36 15.19
CA SER A 26 -1.39 1.18 14.29
C SER A 26 -1.86 1.48 12.86
N THR A 27 -1.68 2.73 12.42
CA THR A 27 -1.97 3.17 11.06
C THR A 27 -0.77 2.92 10.16
N GLU A 28 -1.03 2.52 8.93
CA GLU A 28 -0.02 2.31 7.90
C GLU A 28 0.79 3.58 7.62
N PRO A 29 2.14 3.47 7.62
CA PRO A 29 3.00 4.58 7.29
C PRO A 29 2.83 4.92 5.82
N ARG A 30 2.79 6.21 5.48
CA ARG A 30 2.76 6.67 4.09
C ARG A 30 3.92 6.12 3.26
N GLU A 31 5.07 5.99 3.92
CA GLU A 31 6.33 5.51 3.36
C GLU A 31 6.19 4.16 2.63
N ILE A 32 5.31 3.24 3.06
CA ILE A 32 5.15 1.97 2.35
C ILE A 32 4.66 2.15 0.91
N PHE A 33 3.77 3.12 0.67
CA PHE A 33 3.24 3.39 -0.67
C PHE A 33 4.27 4.09 -1.55
N GLU A 34 5.12 4.93 -0.95
CA GLU A 34 6.23 5.56 -1.67
C GLU A 34 7.28 4.54 -2.08
N ILE A 35 7.63 3.62 -1.16
CA ILE A 35 8.51 2.49 -1.45
C ILE A 35 7.96 1.66 -2.61
N VAL A 36 6.67 1.33 -2.61
CA VAL A 36 6.03 0.58 -3.71
C VAL A 36 6.16 1.35 -5.03
N ASN A 37 5.81 2.65 -5.03
CA ASN A 37 5.92 3.50 -6.21
C ASN A 37 7.35 3.54 -6.77
N GLU A 38 8.35 3.71 -5.90
CA GLU A 38 9.76 3.78 -6.28
C GLU A 38 10.29 2.43 -6.78
N ARG A 39 9.97 1.33 -6.10
CA ARG A 39 10.49 -0.01 -6.44
C ARG A 39 9.87 -0.58 -7.71
N LEU A 40 8.60 -0.28 -7.96
CA LEU A 40 7.89 -0.74 -9.15
C LEU A 40 7.97 0.27 -10.31
N GLY A 41 8.55 1.44 -10.09
CA GLY A 41 8.74 2.46 -11.14
C GLY A 41 7.43 3.03 -11.68
N LEU A 42 6.39 3.13 -10.85
CA LEU A 42 5.03 3.51 -11.30
C LEU A 42 4.90 4.99 -11.68
N GLY A 43 5.84 5.84 -11.27
CA GLY A 43 5.86 7.27 -11.63
C GLY A 43 4.74 8.10 -10.98
N LEU A 44 4.16 7.62 -9.87
CA LEU A 44 3.06 8.32 -9.19
C LEU A 44 3.55 9.60 -8.50
N ASP A 45 2.69 10.63 -8.48
CA ASP A 45 2.99 11.90 -7.81
C ASP A 45 3.08 11.71 -6.29
N ARG A 46 4.22 12.09 -5.70
CA ARG A 46 4.46 12.08 -4.25
C ARG A 46 3.65 13.12 -3.49
N ARG A 47 2.82 13.95 -4.14
CA ARG A 47 1.88 14.86 -3.47
C ARG A 47 0.53 14.21 -3.19
N LEU A 48 0.29 13.00 -3.71
CA LEU A 48 -0.93 12.25 -3.48
C LEU A 48 -1.13 11.92 -1.99
N THR A 49 -2.40 11.88 -1.61
CA THR A 49 -2.83 11.37 -0.31
C THR A 49 -2.51 9.87 -0.20
N LYS A 50 -2.50 9.31 1.02
CA LYS A 50 -2.28 7.86 1.18
C LYS A 50 -3.31 7.02 0.41
N PRO A 51 -4.63 7.30 0.50
CA PRO A 51 -5.61 6.54 -0.26
C PRO A 51 -5.46 6.71 -1.78
N ASP A 52 -5.15 7.92 -2.26
CA ASP A 52 -4.96 8.13 -3.71
C ASP A 52 -3.75 7.37 -4.24
N MET A 53 -2.65 7.35 -3.49
CA MET A 53 -1.46 6.60 -3.87
C MET A 53 -1.72 5.09 -3.86
N ALA A 54 -2.39 4.58 -2.82
CA ALA A 54 -2.76 3.18 -2.72
C ALA A 54 -3.71 2.75 -3.84
N ARG A 55 -4.70 3.59 -4.17
CA ARG A 55 -5.61 3.38 -5.31
C ARG A 55 -4.86 3.27 -6.62
N GLN A 56 -3.98 4.23 -6.92
CA GLN A 56 -3.24 4.22 -8.19
C GLN A 56 -2.31 3.01 -8.30
N ILE A 57 -1.70 2.55 -7.20
CA ILE A 57 -0.93 1.30 -7.18
C ILE A 57 -1.82 0.10 -7.57
N VAL A 58 -3.00 -0.01 -6.97
CA VAL A 58 -3.93 -1.12 -7.23
C VAL A 58 -4.45 -1.09 -8.66
N GLU A 59 -4.86 0.07 -9.14
CA GLU A 59 -5.39 0.25 -10.50
C GLU A 59 -4.31 0.07 -11.57
N ALA A 60 -3.05 0.42 -11.29
CA ALA A 60 -1.92 0.15 -12.19
C ALA A 60 -1.69 -1.36 -12.42
N ALA A 61 -2.04 -2.20 -11.43
CA ALA A 61 -2.03 -3.66 -11.57
C ALA A 61 -3.33 -4.22 -12.22
N GLY A 62 -4.21 -3.37 -12.75
CA GLY A 62 -5.50 -3.77 -13.32
C GLY A 62 -6.53 -4.24 -12.30
N LEU A 63 -6.29 -4.03 -11.00
CA LEU A 63 -7.21 -4.39 -9.93
C LEU A 63 -8.16 -3.23 -9.59
N THR A 64 -9.31 -3.54 -8.99
CA THR A 64 -10.32 -2.52 -8.65
C THR A 64 -10.09 -1.94 -7.25
N TRP A 65 -10.18 -0.61 -7.13
CA TRP A 65 -10.28 0.09 -5.85
C TRP A 65 -11.72 0.52 -5.55
N ASN A 66 -12.19 0.37 -4.30
CA ASN A 66 -13.53 0.78 -3.90
C ASN A 66 -13.54 1.39 -2.48
N ALA A 67 -14.70 1.87 -2.03
CA ALA A 67 -14.87 2.56 -0.76
C ALA A 67 -14.50 1.73 0.49
N HIS A 68 -14.42 0.40 0.41
CA HIS A 68 -13.97 -0.43 1.54
C HIS A 68 -12.45 -0.41 1.74
N HIS A 69 -11.69 0.08 0.76
CA HIS A 69 -10.22 0.14 0.82
C HIS A 69 -9.69 1.37 1.54
N GLU A 70 -10.51 2.39 1.73
CA GLU A 70 -10.16 3.62 2.42
C GLU A 70 -11.18 3.96 3.51
N SER A 71 -10.78 4.77 4.49
CA SER A 71 -11.69 5.30 5.50
C SER A 71 -11.91 6.79 5.27
N ASN A 72 -13.04 7.31 5.80
CA ASN A 72 -13.36 8.75 5.76
C ASN A 72 -12.28 9.64 6.38
N GLY A 73 -11.37 9.08 7.19
CA GLY A 73 -10.25 9.81 7.82
C GLY A 73 -8.98 9.89 6.97
N GLY A 74 -9.00 9.52 5.69
CA GLY A 74 -7.82 9.59 4.82
C GLY A 74 -6.76 8.52 5.10
N THR A 75 -7.19 7.37 5.65
CA THR A 75 -6.33 6.19 5.87
C THR A 75 -6.76 5.03 5.00
N VAL A 76 -5.84 4.11 4.76
CA VAL A 76 -6.10 2.88 4.01
C VAL A 76 -6.57 1.82 5.00
N THR A 77 -7.65 1.11 4.70
CA THR A 77 -8.14 0.03 5.57
C THR A 77 -7.21 -1.18 5.51
N LYS A 78 -7.43 -2.18 6.37
CA LYS A 78 -6.70 -3.45 6.24
C LYS A 78 -6.96 -4.09 4.87
N VAL A 79 -8.20 -4.08 4.39
CA VAL A 79 -8.59 -4.65 3.09
C VAL A 79 -7.92 -3.88 1.95
N GLY A 80 -7.81 -2.55 2.06
CA GLY A 80 -7.06 -1.74 1.09
C GLY A 80 -5.58 -2.08 1.04
N LEU A 81 -4.93 -2.34 2.18
CA LEU A 81 -3.54 -2.81 2.22
C LEU A 81 -3.38 -4.20 1.59
N GLU A 82 -4.34 -5.10 1.81
CA GLU A 82 -4.34 -6.41 1.14
C GLU A 82 -4.48 -6.27 -0.38
N ALA A 83 -5.27 -5.31 -0.86
CA ALA A 83 -5.36 -5.01 -2.29
C ALA A 83 -4.02 -4.48 -2.85
N VAL A 84 -3.34 -3.59 -2.11
CA VAL A 84 -1.99 -3.12 -2.47
C VAL A 84 -0.99 -4.26 -2.50
N MET A 85 -1.03 -5.17 -1.52
CA MET A 85 -0.15 -6.34 -1.50
C MET A 85 -0.37 -7.22 -2.74
N ARG A 86 -1.63 -7.51 -3.11
CA ARG A 86 -1.95 -8.24 -4.35
C ARG A 86 -1.45 -7.53 -5.60
N ALA A 87 -1.53 -6.21 -5.64
CA ALA A 87 -0.99 -5.43 -6.75
C ALA A 87 0.54 -5.57 -6.85
N VAL A 88 1.24 -5.50 -5.72
CA VAL A 88 2.70 -5.71 -5.66
C VAL A 88 3.07 -7.13 -6.10
N GLU A 89 2.34 -8.15 -5.64
CA GLU A 89 2.52 -9.54 -6.08
C GLU A 89 2.32 -9.68 -7.60
N HIS A 90 1.33 -8.98 -8.18
CA HIS A 90 1.09 -8.97 -9.63
C HIS A 90 2.24 -8.38 -10.44
N PHE A 91 2.97 -7.39 -9.91
CA PHE A 91 4.10 -6.78 -10.61
C PHE A 91 5.41 -7.59 -10.49
N VAL A 92 5.56 -8.38 -9.43
CA VAL A 92 6.80 -9.13 -9.13
C VAL A 92 6.73 -10.58 -9.62
N GLY A 93 5.54 -11.14 -9.81
CA GLY A 93 5.31 -12.47 -10.39
C GLY A 93 5.25 -12.47 -11.91
#